data_AF-A0A3S1Q096-F1
#
_entry.id   AF-A0A3S1Q096-F1
#
_cell.length_a   1.000
_cell.length_b   1.000
_cell.length_c   1.000
_cell.angle_alpha   90.00
_cell.angle_beta   90.00
_cell.angle_gamma   90.00
#
_symmetry.space_group_name_H-M   'P 1'
#
loop_
_entity.id
_entity.type
_entity.pdbx_description
1 polymer ?
#
loop_
_entity_poly.entity_id
_entity_poly.type
_entity_poly.pdbx_seq_one_letter_code
_entity_poly.pdbx_strand_id
1 'polypeptide(L)'
;DARVVYVSATGATAVENLAYAQRLGIWGSEDFPFANRAEFVAAIEDGGVAAMEVLARDLKSLGLYTARSLSYDGVEYDLLEHALTEEQIRIYNAYADAFQVIHNNLTAALEATNITNESGTLNRNAKSAARSAFESTKQRFFSHLITSMMTQTLIGAIEQDLADGHSAVVQIVSTGEALMERRLAEIPTEEWSDLHVDVTPREYVGGYLLHSFPTQLFEEYSDAEGNVYSRPVH
;
A
#
# COMPACT_ATOMS: atom_id res chain seq x y z
N ASP A 1 2.96 17.20 26.46
CA ASP A 1 3.17 17.42 25.01
C ASP A 1 3.35 16.11 24.27
N ALA A 2 2.50 15.88 23.27
CA ALA A 2 2.71 14.80 22.33
C ALA A 2 3.88 15.19 21.41
N ARG A 3 4.93 14.36 21.36
CA ARG A 3 6.10 14.59 20.49
C ARG A 3 5.79 14.32 19.02
N VAL A 4 4.68 13.63 18.73
CA VAL A 4 4.22 13.25 17.39
C VAL A 4 2.70 13.40 17.38
N VAL A 5 2.17 14.05 16.34
CA VAL A 5 0.73 14.14 16.08
C VAL A 5 0.43 13.31 14.83
N TYR A 6 -0.35 12.24 15.00
CA TYR A 6 -0.82 11.44 13.88
C TYR A 6 -2.07 12.06 13.27
N VAL A 7 -2.08 12.22 11.94
CA VAL A 7 -3.21 12.78 11.19
C VAL A 7 -3.48 11.91 9.97
N SER A 8 -4.70 11.36 9.84
CA SER A 8 -5.12 10.58 8.68
C SER A 8 -5.78 11.48 7.65
N ALA A 9 -5.18 11.60 6.46
CA ALA A 9 -5.72 12.40 5.36
C ALA A 9 -6.59 11.54 4.42
N THR A 10 -7.67 10.95 4.93
CA THR A 10 -8.65 10.24 4.10
C THR A 10 -9.84 11.15 3.82
N GLY A 11 -9.66 12.09 2.88
CA GLY A 11 -10.64 13.18 2.63
C GLY A 11 -12.05 12.72 2.22
N ALA A 12 -12.20 11.50 1.68
CA ALA A 12 -13.44 11.04 1.05
C ALA A 12 -14.28 10.04 1.88
N THR A 13 -13.87 9.70 3.11
CA THR A 13 -14.59 8.71 3.94
C THR A 13 -15.60 9.32 4.91
N ALA A 14 -15.39 10.57 5.31
CA ALA A 14 -16.24 11.29 6.26
C ALA A 14 -16.23 12.79 5.90
N VAL A 15 -17.37 13.48 6.04
CA VAL A 15 -17.53 14.90 5.66
C VAL A 15 -16.56 15.79 6.44
N GLU A 16 -16.30 15.40 7.69
CA GLU A 16 -15.41 16.07 8.62
C GLU A 16 -13.97 16.11 8.12
N ASN A 17 -13.58 15.15 7.27
CA ASN A 17 -12.26 15.08 6.66
C ASN A 17 -12.07 16.11 5.54
N LEU A 18 -13.15 16.74 5.04
CA LEU A 18 -13.06 17.88 4.12
C LEU A 18 -12.62 19.17 4.82
N ALA A 19 -12.31 19.17 6.12
CA ALA A 19 -11.90 20.37 6.86
C ALA A 19 -10.76 21.16 6.20
N TYR A 20 -9.83 20.49 5.51
CA TYR A 20 -8.74 21.14 4.77
C TYR A 20 -9.23 21.92 3.53
N ALA A 21 -10.43 21.63 3.04
CA ALA A 21 -11.02 22.24 1.87
C ALA A 21 -11.65 23.61 2.15
N GLN A 22 -11.52 24.19 3.36
CA GLN A 22 -11.87 25.60 3.63
C GLN A 22 -11.29 26.56 2.57
N ARG A 23 -10.08 26.27 2.07
CA ARG A 23 -9.42 27.04 1.00
C ARG A 23 -10.13 27.00 -0.35
N LEU A 24 -10.97 26.00 -0.59
CA LEU A 24 -11.81 25.90 -1.79
C LEU A 24 -13.01 26.86 -1.70
N GLY A 25 -13.15 27.62 -0.60
CA GLY A 25 -14.26 28.54 -0.41
C GLY A 25 -15.60 27.86 -0.20
N ILE A 26 -15.63 26.54 0.05
CA ILE A 26 -16.88 25.78 0.19
C ILE A 26 -17.71 26.14 1.43
N TRP A 27 -17.17 26.94 2.35
CA TRP A 27 -17.91 27.63 3.39
C TRP A 27 -17.18 28.93 3.77
N GLY A 28 -17.92 29.91 4.29
CA GLY A 28 -17.38 31.22 4.65
C GLY A 28 -16.98 32.09 3.46
N SER A 29 -17.37 31.71 2.24
CA SER A 29 -17.23 32.52 1.02
C SER A 29 -18.59 33.01 0.53
N GLU A 30 -18.62 33.95 -0.43
CA GLU A 30 -19.86 34.41 -1.07
C GLU A 30 -20.45 33.36 -2.04
N ASP A 31 -19.63 32.42 -2.52
CA ASP A 31 -20.02 31.47 -3.58
C ASP A 31 -20.76 30.23 -3.05
N PHE A 32 -20.70 29.96 -1.73
CA PHE A 32 -21.33 28.81 -1.09
C PHE A 32 -22.23 29.21 0.09
N PRO A 33 -23.34 28.50 0.34
CA PRO A 33 -24.38 28.93 1.29
C PRO A 33 -24.04 28.68 2.77
N PHE A 34 -22.84 28.19 3.09
CA PHE A 34 -22.47 27.76 4.44
C PHE A 34 -21.64 28.83 5.12
N ALA A 35 -22.07 29.35 6.28
CA ALA A 35 -21.35 30.43 6.95
C ALA A 35 -20.07 29.94 7.65
N ASN A 36 -20.07 28.70 8.12
CA ASN A 36 -18.94 28.09 8.84
C ASN A 36 -18.88 26.57 8.63
N ARG A 37 -17.77 25.96 9.07
CA ARG A 37 -17.52 24.52 8.93
C ARG A 37 -18.62 23.66 9.56
N ALA A 38 -19.14 24.04 10.73
CA ALA A 38 -20.11 23.22 11.44
C ALA A 38 -21.44 23.13 10.67
N GLU A 39 -21.89 24.25 10.09
CA GLU A 39 -23.07 24.27 9.23
C GLU A 39 -22.88 23.47 7.94
N PHE A 40 -21.70 23.57 7.31
CA PHE A 40 -21.37 22.76 6.15
C PHE A 40 -21.42 21.26 6.47
N VAL A 41 -20.75 20.83 7.55
CA VAL A 41 -20.72 19.41 7.95
C VAL A 41 -22.12 18.90 8.21
N ALA A 42 -22.91 19.62 9.01
CA ALA A 42 -24.28 19.21 9.35
C ALA A 42 -25.19 19.09 8.12
N ALA A 43 -25.08 20.03 7.17
CA ALA A 43 -25.91 20.02 5.97
C ALA A 43 -25.54 18.90 4.98
N ILE A 44 -24.26 18.58 4.84
CA ILE A 44 -23.82 17.48 3.97
C ILE A 44 -24.12 16.12 4.63
N GLU A 45 -24.02 16.01 5.95
CA GLU A 45 -24.42 14.80 6.69
C GLU A 45 -25.93 14.53 6.57
N ASP A 46 -26.78 15.56 6.74
CA ASP A 46 -28.24 15.45 6.60
C ASP A 46 -28.65 15.08 5.16
N GLY A 47 -27.95 15.63 4.17
CA GLY A 47 -28.18 15.33 2.75
C GLY A 47 -27.58 14.01 2.26
N GLY A 48 -26.75 13.34 3.09
CA GLY A 48 -26.13 12.05 2.80
C GLY A 48 -25.33 12.00 1.50
N VAL A 49 -25.28 10.81 0.87
CA VAL A 49 -24.48 10.55 -0.33
C VAL A 49 -24.83 11.47 -1.49
N ALA A 50 -26.11 11.80 -1.68
CA ALA A 50 -26.56 12.67 -2.77
C ALA A 50 -26.01 14.10 -2.65
N ALA A 51 -25.96 14.65 -1.43
CA ALA A 51 -25.36 15.96 -1.19
C ALA A 51 -23.85 15.96 -1.44
N MET A 52 -23.17 14.87 -1.06
CA MET A 52 -21.74 14.67 -1.33
C MET A 52 -21.45 14.57 -2.83
N GLU A 53 -22.30 13.89 -3.61
CA GLU A 53 -22.17 13.80 -5.07
C GLU A 53 -22.33 15.15 -5.77
N VAL A 54 -23.31 15.95 -5.33
CA VAL A 54 -23.52 17.32 -5.86
C VAL A 54 -22.31 18.20 -5.54
N LEU A 55 -21.83 18.16 -4.29
CA LEU A 55 -20.63 18.90 -3.88
C LEU A 55 -19.41 18.48 -4.71
N ALA A 56 -19.16 17.19 -4.87
CA ALA A 56 -18.03 16.68 -5.66
C ALA A 56 -18.13 17.09 -7.14
N ARG A 57 -19.34 17.07 -7.71
CA ARG A 57 -19.61 17.52 -9.09
C ARG A 57 -19.31 19.01 -9.24
N ASP A 58 -19.78 19.83 -8.29
CA ASP A 58 -19.63 21.28 -8.36
C ASP A 58 -18.16 21.68 -8.15
N LEU A 59 -17.46 21.06 -7.18
CA LEU A 59 -16.01 21.18 -7.00
C LEU A 59 -15.21 20.80 -8.25
N LYS A 60 -15.65 19.76 -8.98
CA LYS A 60 -15.04 19.35 -10.25
C LYS A 60 -15.29 20.38 -11.35
N SER A 61 -16.49 20.93 -11.44
CA SER A 61 -16.84 21.94 -12.44
C SER A 61 -16.05 23.25 -12.26
N LEU A 62 -15.78 23.63 -11.01
CA LEU A 62 -14.98 24.79 -10.63
C LEU A 62 -13.46 24.57 -10.76
N GLY A 63 -13.02 23.37 -11.17
CA GLY A 63 -11.60 23.00 -11.25
C GLY A 63 -10.91 22.80 -9.90
N LEU A 64 -11.63 22.99 -8.79
CA LEU A 64 -11.16 22.88 -7.41
C LEU A 64 -10.85 21.42 -7.01
N TYR A 65 -11.48 20.46 -7.70
CA TYR A 65 -11.21 19.02 -7.55
C TYR A 65 -10.08 18.51 -8.47
N THR A 66 -9.71 19.26 -9.51
CA THR A 66 -8.75 18.81 -10.55
C THR A 66 -7.35 19.40 -10.41
N ALA A 67 -7.11 20.29 -9.46
CA ALA A 67 -5.78 20.79 -9.14
C ALA A 67 -4.95 19.69 -8.43
N ARG A 68 -4.26 18.85 -9.21
CA ARG A 68 -3.38 17.77 -8.70
C ARG A 68 -2.16 18.28 -7.94
N SER A 69 -1.94 19.58 -7.93
CA SER A 69 -0.88 20.28 -7.24
C SER A 69 -1.50 21.52 -6.61
N LEU A 70 -1.89 21.45 -5.34
CA LEU A 70 -2.13 22.64 -4.54
C LEU A 70 -0.75 23.31 -4.35
N SER A 71 -0.32 24.15 -5.28
CA SER A 71 0.85 25.00 -5.12
C SER A 71 0.43 26.20 -4.29
N TYR A 72 0.71 26.17 -2.99
CA TYR A 72 0.61 27.37 -2.18
C TYR A 72 1.68 28.36 -2.66
N ASP A 73 1.39 29.66 -2.52
CA ASP A 73 2.42 30.69 -2.67
C ASP A 73 3.55 30.42 -1.67
N GLY A 74 4.80 30.39 -2.15
CA GLY A 74 5.98 30.03 -1.35
C GLY A 74 6.23 28.53 -1.13
N VAL A 75 5.53 27.62 -1.83
CA VAL A 75 5.90 26.18 -1.84
C VAL A 75 6.93 25.90 -2.91
N GLU A 76 8.08 25.41 -2.46
CA GLU A 76 9.14 24.88 -3.30
C GLU A 76 9.11 23.34 -3.30
N TYR A 77 9.52 22.74 -4.41
CA TYR A 77 9.67 21.30 -4.53
C TYR A 77 11.13 20.98 -4.75
N ASP A 78 11.65 20.08 -3.92
CA ASP A 78 12.99 19.53 -4.09
C ASP A 78 12.94 17.99 -4.09
N LEU A 79 13.82 17.38 -4.87
CA LEU A 79 13.97 15.93 -4.92
C LEU A 79 15.15 15.54 -4.04
N LEU A 80 14.85 14.95 -2.89
CA LEU A 80 15.86 14.39 -2.02
C LEU A 80 16.31 13.02 -2.55
N GLU A 81 17.48 12.99 -3.18
CA GLU A 81 18.07 11.76 -3.71
C GLU A 81 18.83 11.00 -2.62
N HIS A 82 18.56 9.69 -2.50
CA HIS A 82 19.39 8.78 -1.69
C HIS A 82 20.31 7.97 -2.60
N ALA A 83 21.61 8.29 -2.58
CA ALA A 83 22.61 7.50 -3.26
C ALA A 83 22.86 6.18 -2.49
N LEU A 84 22.54 5.05 -3.12
CA LEU A 84 22.78 3.74 -2.50
C LEU A 84 24.29 3.51 -2.33
N THR A 85 24.67 3.13 -1.13
CA THR A 85 26.02 2.65 -0.80
C THR A 85 26.29 1.31 -1.48
N GLU A 86 27.57 0.95 -1.65
CA GLU A 86 27.97 -0.36 -2.19
C GLU A 86 27.36 -1.53 -1.39
N GLU A 87 27.24 -1.35 -0.07
CA GLU A 87 26.59 -2.31 0.83
C GLU A 87 25.11 -2.49 0.48
N GLN A 88 24.36 -1.39 0.35
CA GLN A 88 22.94 -1.43 0.01
C GLN A 88 22.70 -2.03 -1.37
N ILE A 89 23.56 -1.71 -2.35
CA ILE A 89 23.52 -2.34 -3.68
C ILE A 89 23.74 -3.84 -3.57
N ARG A 90 24.73 -4.29 -2.78
CA ARG A 90 24.98 -5.72 -2.57
C ARG A 90 23.78 -6.43 -1.93
N ILE A 91 23.15 -5.82 -0.93
CA ILE A 91 21.95 -6.34 -0.28
C ILE A 91 20.80 -6.45 -1.28
N TYR A 92 20.54 -5.40 -2.06
CA TYR A 92 19.50 -5.38 -3.09
C TYR A 92 19.70 -6.52 -4.10
N ASN A 93 20.91 -6.65 -4.63
CA ASN A 93 21.25 -7.68 -5.61
C ASN A 93 21.09 -9.10 -5.04
N ALA A 94 21.53 -9.33 -3.80
CA ALA A 94 21.35 -10.64 -3.16
C ALA A 94 19.87 -11.05 -3.06
N TYR A 95 18.97 -10.10 -2.78
CA TYR A 95 17.53 -10.38 -2.80
C TYR A 95 16.98 -10.53 -4.21
N ALA A 96 17.48 -9.77 -5.19
CA ALA A 96 17.10 -9.97 -6.60
C ALA A 96 17.45 -11.39 -7.08
N ASP A 97 18.63 -11.90 -6.73
CA ASP A 97 19.05 -13.26 -7.00
C ASP A 97 18.13 -14.28 -6.31
N ALA A 98 17.75 -14.05 -5.05
CA ALA A 98 16.81 -14.92 -4.34
C ALA A 98 15.42 -14.96 -5.01
N PHE A 99 14.88 -13.81 -5.43
CA PHE A 99 13.61 -13.76 -6.17
C PHE A 99 13.71 -14.46 -7.53
N GLN A 100 14.86 -14.41 -8.20
CA GLN A 100 15.09 -15.15 -9.43
C GLN A 100 15.03 -16.67 -9.20
N VAL A 101 15.61 -17.15 -8.10
CA VAL A 101 15.52 -18.58 -7.71
C VAL A 101 14.05 -18.97 -7.48
N ILE A 102 13.28 -18.17 -6.75
CA ILE A 102 11.86 -18.46 -6.51
C ILE A 102 11.07 -18.46 -7.81
N HIS A 103 11.31 -17.48 -8.70
CA HIS A 103 10.64 -17.38 -9.99
C HIS A 103 10.89 -18.59 -10.89
N ASN A 104 12.14 -19.08 -10.92
CA ASN A 104 12.49 -20.27 -11.69
C ASN A 104 11.76 -21.50 -11.16
N ASN A 105 11.71 -21.66 -9.82
CA ASN A 105 11.01 -22.78 -9.19
C ASN A 105 9.49 -22.67 -9.26
N LEU A 106 8.93 -21.46 -9.37
CA LEU A 106 7.49 -21.25 -9.53
C LEU A 106 6.97 -21.93 -10.80
N THR A 107 7.72 -21.88 -11.90
CA THR A 107 7.32 -22.56 -13.14
C THR A 107 7.25 -24.07 -12.94
N ALA A 108 8.30 -24.66 -12.35
CA ALA A 108 8.34 -26.09 -12.04
C ALA A 108 7.23 -26.50 -11.06
N ALA A 109 6.91 -25.66 -10.08
CA ALA A 109 5.84 -25.92 -9.13
C ALA A 109 4.47 -25.95 -9.81
N LEU A 110 4.18 -25.01 -10.72
CA LEU A 110 2.91 -25.00 -11.47
C LEU A 110 2.70 -26.27 -12.31
N GLU A 111 3.77 -26.82 -12.87
CA GLU A 111 3.77 -28.11 -13.58
C GLU A 111 3.56 -29.27 -12.61
N ALA A 112 4.32 -29.33 -11.52
CA ALA A 112 4.21 -30.39 -10.51
C ALA A 112 2.83 -30.45 -9.83
N THR A 113 2.11 -29.33 -9.75
CA THR A 113 0.76 -29.26 -9.19
C THR A 113 -0.35 -29.46 -10.21
N ASN A 114 -0.05 -29.81 -11.46
CA ASN A 114 -1.00 -29.91 -12.59
C ASN A 114 -1.82 -28.63 -12.83
N ILE A 115 -1.28 -27.45 -12.52
CA ILE A 115 -1.88 -26.16 -12.91
C ILE A 115 -1.54 -25.86 -14.38
N THR A 116 -0.35 -26.30 -14.80
CA THR A 116 0.12 -26.32 -16.19
C THR A 116 0.66 -27.70 -16.54
N ASN A 117 0.72 -28.02 -17.82
CA ASN A 117 1.40 -29.20 -18.35
C ASN A 117 2.08 -28.86 -19.70
N GLU A 118 2.66 -29.86 -20.35
CA GLU A 118 3.31 -29.70 -21.67
C GLU A 118 2.36 -29.11 -22.74
N SER A 119 1.07 -29.41 -22.64
CA SER A 119 0.02 -28.96 -23.57
C SER A 119 -0.49 -27.55 -23.29
N GLY A 120 -0.17 -26.97 -22.12
CA GLY A 120 -0.53 -25.59 -21.77
C GLY A 120 -1.04 -25.40 -20.34
N THR A 121 -2.02 -24.51 -20.18
CA THR A 121 -2.57 -24.16 -18.85
C THR A 121 -3.87 -24.88 -18.60
N LEU A 122 -3.89 -25.74 -17.59
CA LEU A 122 -5.05 -26.55 -17.17
C LEU A 122 -5.99 -25.77 -16.25
N ASN A 123 -5.44 -24.86 -15.43
CA ASN A 123 -6.23 -23.97 -14.59
C ASN A 123 -5.71 -22.53 -14.68
N ARG A 124 -6.39 -21.71 -15.49
CA ARG A 124 -6.01 -20.31 -15.74
C ARG A 124 -6.11 -19.46 -14.47
N ASN A 125 -7.11 -19.72 -13.63
CA ASN A 125 -7.34 -18.96 -12.41
C ASN A 125 -6.23 -19.25 -11.38
N ALA A 126 -5.90 -20.52 -11.15
CA ALA A 126 -4.84 -20.92 -10.24
C ALA A 126 -3.47 -20.39 -10.70
N LYS A 127 -3.17 -20.47 -12.01
CA LYS A 127 -1.95 -19.89 -12.59
C LYS A 127 -1.88 -18.38 -12.39
N SER A 128 -2.98 -17.67 -12.67
CA SER A 128 -3.07 -16.22 -12.51
C SER A 128 -2.89 -15.82 -11.04
N ALA A 129 -3.54 -16.52 -10.12
CA ALA A 129 -3.44 -16.29 -8.68
C ALA A 129 -2.00 -16.49 -8.18
N ALA A 130 -1.35 -17.59 -8.54
CA ALA A 130 0.03 -17.88 -8.15
C ALA A 130 1.02 -16.81 -8.66
N ARG A 131 0.89 -16.38 -9.92
CA ARG A 131 1.71 -15.31 -10.50
C ARG A 131 1.45 -13.96 -9.84
N SER A 132 0.18 -13.63 -9.61
CA SER A 132 -0.21 -12.38 -8.95
C SER A 132 0.32 -12.32 -7.51
N ALA A 133 0.24 -13.42 -6.77
CA ALA A 133 0.79 -13.52 -5.42
C ALA A 133 2.31 -13.33 -5.41
N PHE A 134 3.03 -13.94 -6.36
CA PHE A 134 4.48 -13.76 -6.49
C PHE A 134 4.86 -12.31 -6.81
N GLU A 135 4.28 -11.73 -7.87
CA GLU A 135 4.64 -10.40 -8.35
C GLU A 135 4.26 -9.30 -7.35
N SER A 136 3.09 -9.39 -6.71
CA SER A 136 2.68 -8.44 -5.67
C SER A 136 3.54 -8.54 -4.41
N THR A 137 4.01 -9.74 -4.04
CA THR A 137 4.95 -9.93 -2.94
C THR A 137 6.30 -9.31 -3.27
N LYS A 138 6.84 -9.57 -4.48
CA LYS A 138 8.09 -8.98 -4.96
C LYS A 138 8.04 -7.45 -4.95
N GLN A 139 6.96 -6.86 -5.46
CA GLN A 139 6.80 -5.40 -5.47
C GLN A 139 6.78 -4.81 -4.06
N ARG A 140 5.99 -5.40 -3.14
CA ARG A 140 5.93 -4.93 -1.74
C ARG A 140 7.27 -5.08 -1.02
N PHE A 141 7.96 -6.20 -1.25
CA PHE A 141 9.29 -6.45 -0.70
C PHE A 141 10.29 -5.36 -1.09
N PHE A 142 10.45 -5.11 -2.40
CA PHE A 142 11.45 -4.14 -2.86
C PHE A 142 11.07 -2.69 -2.52
N SER A 143 9.77 -2.37 -2.51
CA SER A 143 9.28 -1.09 -2.03
C SER A 143 9.71 -0.86 -0.58
N HIS A 144 9.44 -1.82 0.32
CA HIS A 144 9.85 -1.73 1.72
C HIS A 144 11.38 -1.65 1.84
N LEU A 145 12.14 -2.51 1.16
CA LEU A 145 13.61 -2.51 1.21
C LEU A 145 14.20 -1.15 0.84
N ILE A 146 13.75 -0.55 -0.27
CA ILE A 146 14.23 0.76 -0.74
C ILE A 146 13.81 1.86 0.23
N THR A 147 12.56 1.84 0.72
CA THR A 147 12.09 2.80 1.74
C THR A 147 12.97 2.74 2.99
N SER A 148 13.31 1.55 3.49
CA SER A 148 14.21 1.39 4.63
C SER A 148 15.60 1.98 4.36
N MET A 149 16.15 1.77 3.16
CA MET A 149 17.46 2.31 2.77
C MET A 149 17.48 3.83 2.74
N MET A 150 16.49 4.46 2.08
CA MET A 150 16.41 5.92 1.94
C MET A 150 16.00 6.65 3.23
N THR A 151 15.44 5.94 4.21
CA THR A 151 15.00 6.52 5.49
C THR A 151 16.13 7.26 6.19
N GLN A 152 17.38 6.79 6.07
CA GLN A 152 18.55 7.45 6.68
C GLN A 152 18.79 8.86 6.11
N THR A 153 18.66 9.02 4.78
CA THR A 153 18.78 10.34 4.14
C THR A 153 17.63 11.25 4.51
N LEU A 154 16.39 10.72 4.60
CA LEU A 154 15.24 11.49 5.05
C LEU A 154 15.41 11.98 6.50
N ILE A 155 15.90 11.13 7.41
CA ILE A 155 16.16 11.53 8.80
C ILE A 155 17.17 12.68 8.84
N GLY A 156 18.28 12.57 8.10
CA GLY A 156 19.29 13.63 8.06
C GLY A 156 18.74 14.96 7.52
N ALA A 157 17.87 14.92 6.51
CA ALA A 157 17.19 16.11 6.00
C ALA A 157 16.25 16.73 7.05
N ILE A 158 15.45 15.90 7.73
CA ILE A 158 14.55 16.36 8.82
C ILE A 158 15.36 16.98 9.97
N GLU A 159 16.48 16.38 10.37
CA GLU A 159 17.34 16.91 11.42
C GLU A 159 17.92 18.28 11.05
N GLN A 160 18.32 18.46 9.79
CA GLN A 160 18.80 19.74 9.28
C GLN A 160 17.69 20.79 9.26
N ASP A 161 16.51 20.46 8.73
CA ASP A 161 15.35 21.36 8.71
C ASP A 161 14.96 21.82 10.12
N LEU A 162 14.99 20.90 11.10
CA LEU A 162 14.74 21.22 12.50
C LEU A 162 15.82 22.16 13.07
N ALA A 163 17.09 21.97 12.70
CA ALA A 163 18.18 22.86 13.12
C ALA A 163 18.05 24.28 12.54
N ASP A 164 17.49 24.39 11.33
CA ASP A 164 17.20 25.66 10.66
C ASP A 164 15.91 26.33 11.17
N GLY A 165 15.22 25.70 12.14
CA GLY A 165 14.02 26.23 12.79
C GLY A 165 12.73 25.93 12.04
N HIS A 166 12.75 24.99 11.09
CA HIS A 166 11.57 24.51 10.38
C HIS A 166 10.88 23.37 11.13
N SER A 167 9.74 22.91 10.59
CA SER A 167 8.99 21.77 11.10
C SER A 167 8.78 20.76 9.97
N ALA A 168 8.99 19.49 10.25
CA ALA A 168 8.82 18.42 9.28
C ALA A 168 7.41 17.81 9.35
N VAL A 169 6.79 17.64 8.18
CA VAL A 169 5.56 16.87 8.02
C VAL A 169 5.87 15.68 7.13
N VAL A 170 5.73 14.46 7.67
CA VAL A 170 6.04 13.23 6.94
C VAL A 170 4.76 12.53 6.54
N GLN A 171 4.57 12.36 5.23
CA GLN A 171 3.50 11.51 4.72
C GLN A 171 3.98 10.06 4.66
N ILE A 172 3.27 9.17 5.35
CA ILE A 172 3.53 7.74 5.32
C ILE A 172 2.44 7.08 4.45
N VAL A 173 2.85 6.37 3.40
CA VAL A 173 1.92 5.73 2.44
C VAL A 173 1.27 4.46 3.03
N SER A 174 1.92 3.81 4.00
CA SER A 174 1.35 2.69 4.75
C SER A 174 1.93 2.65 6.16
N THR A 175 1.07 2.54 7.17
CA THR A 175 1.48 2.45 8.58
C THR A 175 2.07 1.08 8.96
N GLY A 176 1.93 0.07 8.10
CA GLY A 176 2.30 -1.31 8.44
C GLY A 176 1.49 -1.92 9.60
N GLU A 177 0.48 -1.21 10.10
CA GLU A 177 -0.29 -1.54 11.30
C GLU A 177 -0.99 -2.89 11.18
N ALA A 178 -1.71 -3.12 10.08
CA ALA A 178 -2.39 -4.39 9.84
C ALA A 178 -1.42 -5.58 9.74
N LEU A 179 -0.18 -5.36 9.28
CA LEU A 179 0.85 -6.41 9.31
C LEU A 179 1.28 -6.66 10.75
N MET A 180 1.55 -5.60 11.52
CA MET A 180 1.96 -5.69 12.92
C MET A 180 0.88 -6.35 13.79
N GLU A 181 -0.40 -6.00 13.63
CA GLU A 181 -1.52 -6.62 14.34
C GLU A 181 -1.62 -8.12 14.07
N ARG A 182 -1.51 -8.54 12.80
CA ARG A 182 -1.53 -9.97 12.45
C ARG A 182 -0.39 -10.72 13.12
N ARG A 183 0.79 -10.10 13.23
CA ARG A 183 1.94 -10.70 13.91
C ARG A 183 1.74 -10.79 15.42
N LEU A 184 1.23 -9.73 16.04
CA LEU A 184 0.92 -9.74 17.47
C LEU A 184 -0.12 -10.83 17.81
N ALA A 185 -1.06 -11.10 16.90
CA ALA A 185 -2.04 -12.17 17.06
C ALA A 185 -1.45 -13.59 16.96
N GLU A 186 -0.30 -13.76 16.31
CA GLU A 186 0.41 -15.04 16.18
C GLU A 186 1.32 -15.34 17.40
N ILE A 187 1.60 -14.34 18.24
CA ILE A 187 2.49 -14.47 19.40
C ILE A 187 1.70 -14.90 20.64
N PRO A 188 2.04 -16.05 21.27
CA PRO A 188 1.39 -16.48 22.50
C PRO A 188 1.48 -15.42 23.59
N THR A 189 0.41 -15.23 24.37
CA THR A 189 0.35 -14.24 25.46
C THR A 189 1.45 -14.39 26.51
N GLU A 190 2.05 -15.58 26.61
CA GLU A 190 3.17 -15.92 27.50
C GLU A 190 4.49 -15.25 27.08
N GLU A 191 4.65 -14.95 25.79
CA GLU A 191 5.85 -14.35 25.19
C GLU A 191 5.78 -12.81 25.11
N TRP A 192 4.68 -12.20 25.56
CA TRP A 192 4.47 -10.75 25.48
C TRP A 192 5.44 -9.93 26.36
N SER A 193 6.15 -10.59 27.28
CA SER A 193 7.16 -9.95 28.11
C SER A 193 8.48 -9.66 27.37
N ASP A 194 8.72 -10.30 26.22
CA ASP A 194 9.90 -10.10 25.37
C ASP A 194 9.55 -10.27 23.87
N LEU A 195 8.91 -9.23 23.31
CA LEU A 195 8.40 -9.22 21.94
C LEU A 195 9.51 -9.00 20.91
N HIS A 196 9.96 -10.08 20.26
CA HIS A 196 10.80 -10.02 19.06
C HIS A 196 9.95 -10.21 17.80
N VAL A 197 9.42 -9.11 17.25
CA VAL A 197 8.67 -9.13 15.99
C VAL A 197 9.62 -8.75 14.84
N ASP A 198 9.96 -9.71 13.98
CA ASP A 198 10.65 -9.43 12.73
C ASP A 198 9.68 -8.71 11.79
N VAL A 199 9.87 -7.39 11.62
CA VAL A 199 9.10 -6.56 10.68
C VAL A 199 9.91 -6.23 9.43
N THR A 200 11.04 -6.91 9.22
CA THR A 200 11.91 -6.65 8.07
C THR A 200 11.27 -7.16 6.77
N PRO A 201 11.71 -6.67 5.61
CA PRO A 201 11.23 -7.16 4.32
C PRO A 201 11.35 -8.69 4.14
N ARG A 202 12.29 -9.35 4.85
CA ARG A 202 12.50 -10.81 4.77
C ARG A 202 11.20 -11.60 4.97
N GLU A 203 10.32 -11.10 5.82
CA GLU A 203 9.04 -11.74 6.12
C GLU A 203 8.10 -11.84 4.91
N TYR A 204 8.18 -10.93 3.93
CA TYR A 204 7.37 -11.08 2.71
C TYR A 204 7.75 -12.35 1.95
N VAL A 205 9.05 -12.67 1.92
CA VAL A 205 9.55 -13.89 1.26
C VAL A 205 9.13 -15.12 2.04
N GLY A 206 9.34 -15.13 3.36
CA GLY A 206 8.94 -16.23 4.23
C GLY A 206 7.44 -16.52 4.17
N GLY A 207 6.61 -15.49 4.34
CA GLY A 207 5.15 -15.61 4.26
C GLY A 207 4.65 -16.07 2.90
N TYR A 208 5.28 -15.61 1.81
CA TYR A 208 4.95 -16.09 0.47
C TYR A 208 5.28 -17.58 0.31
N LEU A 209 6.47 -18.01 0.72
CA LEU A 209 6.88 -19.42 0.62
C LEU A 209 5.98 -20.34 1.45
N LEU A 210 5.56 -19.92 2.64
CA LEU A 210 4.73 -20.71 3.54
C LEU A 210 3.27 -20.80 3.10
N HIS A 211 2.70 -19.72 2.55
CA HIS A 211 1.24 -19.61 2.39
C HIS A 211 0.76 -19.39 0.96
N SER A 212 1.65 -19.05 0.02
CA SER A 212 1.26 -18.62 -1.33
C SER A 212 2.03 -19.33 -2.44
N PHE A 213 3.15 -19.99 -2.14
CA PHE A 213 3.85 -20.81 -3.11
C PHE A 213 2.98 -22.04 -3.47
N PRO A 214 2.79 -22.36 -4.76
CA PRO A 214 1.84 -23.39 -5.18
C PRO A 214 2.37 -24.78 -4.82
N THR A 215 1.82 -25.35 -3.76
CA THR A 215 2.12 -26.72 -3.30
C THR A 215 0.88 -27.63 -3.31
N GLN A 216 -0.32 -27.07 -3.49
CA GLN A 216 -1.57 -27.82 -3.57
C GLN A 216 -1.67 -28.55 -4.92
N LEU A 217 -1.85 -29.86 -4.88
CA LEU A 217 -2.07 -30.69 -6.07
C LEU A 217 -3.46 -30.44 -6.68
N PHE A 218 -3.51 -30.38 -8.01
CA PHE A 218 -4.75 -30.37 -8.77
C PHE A 218 -4.89 -31.71 -9.51
N GLU A 219 -6.10 -32.28 -9.54
CA GLU A 219 -6.41 -33.43 -10.38
C GLU A 219 -6.92 -32.98 -11.75
N GLU A 220 -6.50 -33.67 -12.80
CA GLU A 220 -6.96 -33.42 -14.16
C GLU A 220 -8.36 -34.01 -14.41
N TYR A 221 -9.19 -33.31 -15.18
CA TYR A 221 -10.47 -33.80 -15.65
C TYR A 221 -10.76 -33.29 -17.06
N SER A 222 -11.60 -34.02 -17.79
CA SER A 222 -12.04 -33.63 -19.14
C SER A 222 -13.49 -33.15 -19.13
N ASP A 223 -13.78 -32.11 -19.92
CA ASP A 223 -15.17 -31.73 -20.23
C ASP A 223 -15.80 -32.64 -21.30
N ALA A 224 -17.06 -32.39 -21.65
CA ALA A 224 -17.80 -33.18 -22.63
C ALA A 224 -17.22 -33.02 -24.06
N GLU A 225 -16.51 -31.92 -24.31
CA GLU A 225 -15.83 -31.59 -25.56
C GLU A 225 -14.41 -32.17 -25.65
N GLY A 226 -13.91 -32.82 -24.59
CA GLY A 226 -12.58 -33.44 -24.52
C GLY A 226 -11.45 -32.47 -24.15
N ASN A 227 -11.75 -31.24 -23.73
CA ASN A 227 -10.76 -30.31 -23.20
C ASN A 227 -10.34 -30.73 -21.79
N VAL A 228 -9.04 -30.69 -21.51
CA VAL A 228 -8.46 -31.04 -20.20
C VAL A 228 -8.31 -29.79 -19.34
N TYR A 229 -8.80 -29.87 -18.10
CA TYR A 229 -8.66 -28.86 -17.06
C TYR A 229 -8.18 -29.50 -15.77
N SER A 230 -7.89 -28.69 -14.76
CA SER A 230 -7.55 -29.19 -13.42
C SER A 230 -8.30 -28.51 -12.31
N ARG A 231 -8.60 -29.25 -11.24
CA ARG A 231 -9.31 -28.78 -10.03
C ARG A 231 -8.58 -29.23 -8.76
N PRO A 232 -8.68 -28.51 -7.63
CA PRO A 232 -7.97 -28.85 -6.41
C PRO A 232 -8.34 -30.26 -5.91
N VAL A 233 -7.33 -31.01 -5.45
CA VAL A 233 -7.54 -32.25 -4.69
C VAL A 233 -7.93 -31.89 -3.25
N HIS A 234 -8.96 -32.55 -2.72
CA HIS A 234 -9.47 -32.38 -1.35
C HIS A 234 -8.94 -33.46 -0.41
#